data_AF-A0A7S1GR11-F1
#
_entry.id   AF-A0A7S1GR11-F1
#
_cell.length_a   1.000
_cell.length_b   1.000
_cell.length_c   1.000
_cell.angle_alpha   90.00
_cell.angle_beta   90.00
_cell.angle_gamma   90.00
#
_symmetry.space_group_name_H-M   'P 1'
#
loop_
_entity.id
_entity.type
_entity.pdbx_description
1 polymer ?
#
loop_
_entity_poly.entity_id
_entity_poly.type
_entity_poly.pdbx_seq_one_letter_code
_entity_poly.pdbx_strand_id
1 'polypeptide(L)'
;SVVSQDTQTVTFTVSQLWKGCEAKESSAVSWLAIDFISDEGELICSKASNVPCGEVETFTAACEDGLTVVDIYAYDASGTVFKSDEEVFVPLACSTTGDLEKTCHFRYMLQCQPALCSDQKVGSAVMESEKLRG
;
A
#
# COMPACT_ATOMS: atom_id res chain seq x y z
N SER A 1 3.18 -3.67 -7.08
CA SER A 1 3.07 -4.97 -7.78
C SER A 1 3.96 -5.99 -7.11
N VAL A 2 3.61 -7.28 -7.12
CA VAL A 2 4.56 -8.33 -6.68
C VAL A 2 5.56 -8.61 -7.80
N VAL A 3 6.84 -8.74 -7.44
CA VAL A 3 7.96 -9.06 -8.34
C VAL A 3 8.34 -10.53 -8.23
N SER A 4 8.46 -11.03 -7.00
CA SER A 4 8.73 -12.45 -6.70
C SER A 4 8.14 -12.79 -5.33
N GLN A 5 7.87 -14.06 -5.11
CA GLN A 5 7.31 -14.54 -3.84
C GLN A 5 7.58 -16.03 -3.67
N ASP A 6 7.76 -16.45 -2.43
CA ASP A 6 7.85 -17.85 -2.01
C ASP A 6 7.11 -18.06 -0.69
N THR A 7 7.33 -19.19 -0.01
CA THR A 7 6.59 -19.49 1.22
C THR A 7 6.99 -18.63 2.42
N GLN A 8 8.13 -17.92 2.35
CA GLN A 8 8.74 -17.17 3.45
C GLN A 8 8.80 -15.68 3.19
N THR A 9 8.88 -15.24 1.92
CA THR A 9 9.00 -13.82 1.59
C THR A 9 8.18 -13.42 0.36
N VAL A 10 7.83 -12.14 0.30
CA VAL A 10 7.27 -11.48 -0.89
C VAL A 10 8.12 -10.26 -1.21
N THR A 11 8.62 -10.19 -2.44
CA THR A 11 9.25 -9.00 -2.99
C THR A 11 8.23 -8.24 -3.84
N PHE A 12 8.03 -6.97 -3.56
CA PHE A 12 7.05 -6.13 -4.22
C PHE A 12 7.60 -4.73 -4.50
N THR A 13 7.11 -4.13 -5.57
CA THR A 13 7.38 -2.76 -5.95
C THR A 13 6.22 -1.88 -5.56
N VAL A 14 6.49 -0.74 -4.93
CA VAL A 14 5.49 0.31 -4.66
C VAL A 14 5.51 1.31 -5.80
N SER A 15 4.34 1.62 -6.34
CA SER A 15 4.17 2.65 -7.35
C SER A 15 2.96 3.51 -7.02
N GLN A 16 3.03 4.78 -7.42
CA GLN A 16 2.01 5.76 -7.13
C GLN A 16 1.54 6.50 -8.39
N LEU A 17 0.23 6.68 -8.48
CA LEU A 17 -0.42 7.48 -9.52
C LEU A 17 -1.55 8.29 -8.89
N TRP A 18 -1.26 9.55 -8.59
CA TRP A 18 -2.18 10.49 -7.98
C TRP A 18 -2.73 11.49 -8.99
N LYS A 19 -3.82 12.18 -8.62
CA LYS A 19 -4.23 13.39 -9.32
C LYS A 19 -3.10 14.42 -9.24
N GLY A 20 -2.62 14.94 -10.38
CA GLY A 20 -1.43 15.81 -10.45
C GLY A 20 -0.14 15.11 -10.90
N CYS A 21 -0.18 13.80 -11.13
CA CYS A 21 0.92 13.05 -11.77
C CYS A 21 0.99 13.21 -13.31
N GLU A 22 0.42 14.30 -13.84
CA GLU A 22 0.31 14.54 -15.29
C GLU A 22 1.66 14.87 -15.96
N ALA A 23 2.62 15.39 -15.17
CA ALA A 23 4.01 15.58 -15.59
C ALA A 23 4.89 14.50 -14.96
N LYS A 24 5.71 13.81 -15.75
CA LYS A 24 6.52 12.63 -15.34
C LYS A 24 7.58 12.87 -14.24
N GLU A 25 7.64 14.05 -13.65
CA GLU A 25 8.60 14.43 -12.60
C GLU A 25 7.93 15.23 -11.47
N SER A 26 6.59 15.33 -11.46
CA SER A 26 5.89 15.97 -10.35
C SER A 26 5.80 15.01 -9.16
N SER A 27 5.95 15.56 -7.95
CA SER A 27 5.50 14.91 -6.73
C SER A 27 4.11 15.45 -6.41
N ALA A 28 3.11 14.58 -6.37
CA ALA A 28 1.76 14.96 -5.93
C ALA A 28 1.62 14.89 -4.40
N VAL A 29 2.47 14.11 -3.72
CA VAL A 29 2.50 13.93 -2.28
C VAL A 29 3.86 14.36 -1.73
N SER A 30 3.88 14.86 -0.49
CA SER A 30 5.09 15.39 0.15
C SER A 30 5.97 14.28 0.74
N TRP A 31 5.36 13.23 1.27
CA TRP A 31 6.08 12.01 1.64
C TRP A 31 5.20 10.77 1.49
N LEU A 32 5.88 9.63 1.33
CA LEU A 32 5.32 8.29 1.36
C LEU A 32 6.08 7.48 2.41
N ALA A 33 5.37 6.70 3.22
CA ALA A 33 5.97 5.76 4.17
C ALA A 33 5.38 4.36 3.95
N ILE A 34 6.25 3.34 3.96
CA ILE A 34 5.91 1.95 3.71
C ILE A 34 6.34 1.15 4.95
N ASP A 35 5.36 0.63 5.68
CA ASP A 35 5.53 -0.12 6.92
C ASP A 35 5.25 -1.61 6.68
N PHE A 36 6.21 -2.46 7.03
CA PHE A 36 6.17 -3.91 6.81
C PHE A 36 7.18 -4.63 7.70
N ILE A 37 7.06 -5.95 7.81
CA ILE A 37 8.07 -6.80 8.47
C ILE A 37 9.10 -7.25 7.43
N SER A 38 10.39 -6.96 7.63
CA SER A 38 11.47 -7.40 6.74
C SER A 38 11.65 -8.92 6.74
N ASP A 39 12.40 -9.43 5.77
CA ASP A 39 12.83 -10.84 5.71
C ASP A 39 13.68 -11.29 6.91
N GLU A 40 14.27 -10.35 7.64
CA GLU A 40 14.96 -10.59 8.92
C GLU A 40 14.02 -10.58 10.15
N GLY A 41 12.71 -10.32 9.93
CA GLY A 41 11.70 -10.26 10.99
C GLY A 41 11.64 -8.92 11.73
N GLU A 42 12.27 -7.88 11.20
CA GLU A 42 12.28 -6.55 11.81
C GLU A 42 11.12 -5.69 11.30
N LEU A 43 10.50 -4.91 12.18
CA LEU A 43 9.53 -3.90 11.75
C LEU A 43 10.27 -2.74 11.07
N ILE A 44 10.05 -2.57 9.77
CA ILE A 44 10.64 -1.53 8.94
C ILE A 44 9.56 -0.56 8.50
N CYS A 45 9.78 0.74 8.75
CA CYS A 45 9.04 1.78 8.06
C CYS A 45 9.96 2.65 7.19
N SER A 46 9.98 2.36 5.89
CA SER A 46 10.76 3.14 4.92
C SER A 46 10.00 4.39 4.51
N LYS A 47 10.58 5.58 4.76
CA LYS A 47 9.98 6.87 4.41
C LYS A 47 10.79 7.58 3.33
N ALA A 48 10.11 7.98 2.28
CA ALA A 48 10.66 8.80 1.20
C ALA A 48 9.91 10.14 1.12
N SER A 49 10.65 11.23 0.88
CA SER A 49 10.08 12.59 0.71
C SER A 49 10.22 13.03 -0.73
N ASN A 50 9.31 13.89 -1.21
CA ASN A 50 9.26 14.38 -2.60
C ASN A 50 9.31 13.22 -3.60
N VAL A 51 8.49 12.21 -3.36
CA VAL A 51 8.47 11.00 -4.18
C VAL A 51 7.84 11.33 -5.53
N PRO A 52 8.57 11.17 -6.65
CA PRO A 52 8.03 11.42 -7.97
C PRO A 52 6.93 10.42 -8.29
N CYS A 53 6.00 10.82 -9.16
CA CYS A 53 4.98 9.90 -9.64
C CYS A 53 5.58 8.72 -10.42
N GLY A 54 4.99 7.53 -10.30
CA GLY A 54 5.51 6.30 -10.89
C GLY A 54 6.04 5.31 -9.85
N GLU A 55 7.06 4.54 -10.25
CA GLU A 55 7.71 3.56 -9.39
C GLU A 55 8.52 4.28 -8.30
N VAL A 56 8.34 3.83 -7.06
CA VAL A 56 9.00 4.41 -5.89
C VAL A 56 10.24 3.58 -5.55
N GLU A 57 10.01 2.34 -5.11
CA GLU A 57 11.06 1.44 -4.63
C GLU A 57 10.54 0.01 -4.57
N THR A 58 11.47 -0.95 -4.49
CA THR A 58 11.18 -2.38 -4.32
C THR A 58 11.61 -2.83 -2.92
N PHE A 59 10.72 -3.56 -2.25
CA PHE A 59 10.88 -4.04 -0.89
C PHE A 59 10.68 -5.55 -0.83
N THR A 60 11.26 -6.20 0.18
CA THR A 60 11.04 -7.61 0.48
C THR A 60 10.52 -7.72 1.91
N ALA A 61 9.35 -8.32 2.07
CA ALA A 61 8.71 -8.54 3.36
C ALA A 61 8.67 -10.03 3.73
N ALA A 62 8.82 -10.32 5.02
CA ALA A 62 8.60 -11.65 5.57
C ALA A 62 7.11 -12.01 5.57
N CYS A 63 6.88 -13.30 5.45
CA CYS A 63 5.58 -13.92 5.49
C CYS A 63 5.33 -14.57 6.86
N GLU A 64 4.17 -14.27 7.42
CA GLU A 64 3.64 -14.92 8.60
C GLU A 64 2.32 -15.59 8.21
N ASP A 65 2.21 -16.89 8.48
CA ASP A 65 1.05 -17.71 8.12
C ASP A 65 0.64 -17.61 6.62
N GLY A 66 1.63 -17.50 5.74
CA GLY A 66 1.43 -17.46 4.28
C GLY A 66 1.02 -16.10 3.72
N LEU A 67 0.94 -15.08 4.56
CA LEU A 67 0.57 -13.71 4.23
C LEU A 67 1.64 -12.73 4.70
N THR A 68 1.68 -11.55 4.08
CA THR A 68 2.38 -10.39 4.64
C THR A 68 1.50 -9.16 4.55
N VAL A 69 1.63 -8.26 5.52
CA VAL A 69 0.87 -7.00 5.59
C VAL A 69 1.82 -5.86 5.28
N VAL A 70 1.41 -5.01 4.35
CA VAL A 70 2.12 -3.80 3.97
C VAL A 70 1.18 -2.62 4.16
N ASP A 71 1.54 -1.72 5.04
CA ASP A 71 0.83 -0.48 5.29
C ASP A 71 1.55 0.66 4.58
N ILE A 72 0.82 1.44 3.79
CA ILE A 72 1.35 2.58 3.04
C ILE A 72 0.65 3.84 3.53
N TYR A 73 1.44 4.82 3.91
CA TYR A 73 0.98 6.13 4.35
C TYR A 73 1.45 7.20 3.37
N ALA A 74 0.53 8.01 2.85
CA ALA A 74 0.84 9.08 1.91
C ALA A 74 0.36 10.41 2.47
N TYR A 75 1.24 11.40 2.53
CA TYR A 75 0.91 12.73 3.04
C TYR A 75 0.96 13.78 1.95
N ASP A 76 -0.12 14.56 1.87
CA ASP A 76 -0.25 15.67 0.95
C ASP A 76 -0.25 17.00 1.72
N ALA A 77 0.91 17.68 1.78
CA ALA A 77 0.98 18.97 2.46
C ALA A 77 0.02 20.03 1.87
N SER A 78 -0.27 19.93 0.56
CA SER A 78 -1.15 20.87 -0.13
C SER A 78 -2.64 20.67 0.20
N GLY A 79 -3.04 19.46 0.59
CA GLY A 79 -4.44 19.08 0.81
C GLY A 79 -5.30 19.12 -0.47
N THR A 80 -4.68 19.00 -1.63
CA THR A 80 -5.33 19.04 -2.95
C THR A 80 -5.58 17.66 -3.53
N VAL A 81 -4.79 16.68 -3.11
CA VAL A 81 -4.85 15.26 -3.46
C VAL A 81 -5.70 14.51 -2.43
N PHE A 82 -5.39 14.69 -1.14
CA PHE A 82 -6.09 14.03 -0.06
C PHE A 82 -6.92 15.03 0.74
N LYS A 83 -8.16 14.64 1.02
CA LYS A 83 -9.03 15.28 2.00
C LYS A 83 -9.72 14.16 2.75
N SER A 84 -9.29 13.95 3.99
CA SER A 84 -9.91 13.00 4.90
C SER A 84 -10.56 13.78 6.04
N ASP A 85 -11.78 13.39 6.40
CA ASP A 85 -12.42 13.85 7.64
C ASP A 85 -11.99 12.97 8.84
N GLU A 86 -11.24 11.91 8.57
CA GLU A 86 -10.71 10.98 9.56
C GLU A 86 -9.19 11.15 9.72
N GLU A 87 -8.75 11.22 10.97
CA GLU A 87 -7.34 11.27 11.33
C GLU A 87 -6.69 9.91 11.10
N VAL A 88 -5.64 9.87 10.27
CA VAL A 88 -4.86 8.66 10.05
C VAL A 88 -3.77 8.54 11.12
N PHE A 89 -3.78 7.44 11.87
CA PHE A 89 -2.70 7.12 12.80
C PHE A 89 -1.50 6.53 12.03
N VAL A 90 -0.38 7.24 12.06
CA VAL A 90 0.90 6.77 11.48
C VAL A 90 1.82 6.26 12.58
N PRO A 91 2.37 5.04 12.48
CA PRO A 91 3.30 4.51 13.47
C PRO A 91 4.50 5.42 13.71
N LEU A 92 4.92 5.54 14.98
CA LEU A 92 6.07 6.38 15.36
C LEU A 92 7.37 5.93 14.66
N ALA A 93 7.49 4.64 14.33
CA ALA A 93 8.62 4.08 13.59
C ALA A 93 8.84 4.78 12.23
N CYS A 94 7.76 5.26 11.60
CA CYS A 94 7.84 6.01 10.35
C CYS A 94 8.40 7.43 10.50
N SER A 95 8.63 7.90 11.74
CA SER A 95 9.19 9.23 12.04
C SER A 95 8.52 10.34 11.24
N THR A 96 7.18 10.32 11.21
CA THR A 96 6.40 11.24 10.40
C THR A 96 6.14 12.55 11.13
N THR A 97 6.13 13.61 10.34
CA THR A 97 5.80 14.98 10.75
C THR A 97 4.79 15.47 9.72
N GLY A 98 3.69 16.04 10.17
CA GLY A 98 2.66 16.51 9.26
C GLY A 98 1.28 16.53 9.91
N ASP A 99 0.35 17.04 9.13
CA ASP A 99 -1.08 17.06 9.46
C ASP A 99 -1.70 15.70 9.13
N LEU A 100 -2.18 15.00 10.16
CA LEU A 100 -2.72 13.65 10.02
C LEU A 100 -4.05 13.62 9.24
N GLU A 101 -4.76 14.75 9.13
CA GLU A 101 -5.98 14.90 8.32
C GLU A 101 -5.68 14.96 6.81
N LYS A 102 -4.42 15.24 6.44
CA LYS A 102 -3.93 15.23 5.05
C LYS A 102 -3.11 13.98 4.73
N THR A 103 -3.23 12.97 5.56
CA THR A 103 -2.59 11.68 5.38
C THR A 103 -3.65 10.66 4.96
N CYS A 104 -3.34 9.82 3.98
CA CYS A 104 -4.14 8.64 3.65
C CYS A 104 -3.36 7.38 4.00
N HIS A 105 -4.09 6.35 4.45
CA HIS A 105 -3.56 5.02 4.76
C HIS A 105 -4.16 3.98 3.81
N PHE A 106 -3.28 3.14 3.26
CA PHE A 106 -3.63 2.02 2.41
C PHE A 106 -3.03 0.75 3.00
N ARG A 107 -3.85 -0.27 3.22
CA ARG A 107 -3.40 -1.59 3.70
C ARG A 107 -3.48 -2.61 2.58
N TYR A 108 -2.36 -3.28 2.32
CA TYR A 108 -2.26 -4.39 1.38
C TYR A 108 -1.91 -5.67 2.13
N MET A 109 -2.67 -6.72 1.84
CA MET A 109 -2.35 -8.08 2.30
C MET A 109 -1.89 -8.87 1.08
N LEU A 110 -0.60 -9.25 1.07
CA LEU A 110 0.00 -9.98 -0.03
C LEU A 110 0.10 -11.46 0.33
N GLN A 111 -0.36 -12.32 -0.57
CA GLN A 111 -0.20 -13.76 -0.46
C GLN A 111 1.22 -14.15 -0.84
N CYS A 112 1.88 -14.94 0.00
CA CYS A 112 3.27 -15.34 -0.20
C CYS A 112 3.39 -16.51 -1.16
N GLN A 113 2.47 -17.46 -1.07
CA GLN A 113 2.38 -18.51 -2.08
C GLN A 113 1.59 -18.01 -3.29
N PRO A 114 2.14 -18.12 -4.50
CA PRO A 114 1.39 -17.74 -5.69
C PRO A 114 0.21 -18.69 -5.82
N ALA A 115 -0.99 -18.15 -6.02
CA ALA A 115 -2.14 -18.97 -6.34
C ALA A 115 -1.81 -19.78 -7.60
N LEU A 116 -1.83 -21.10 -7.49
CA LEU A 116 -1.61 -21.95 -8.65
C LEU A 116 -2.75 -21.69 -9.63
N CYS A 117 -2.44 -21.59 -10.93
CA CYS A 117 -3.45 -21.34 -11.96
C CYS A 117 -4.58 -22.41 -11.97
N SER A 118 -4.37 -23.56 -11.32
CA SER A 118 -5.35 -24.63 -11.12
C SER A 118 -6.39 -24.36 -10.03
N ASP A 119 -6.15 -23.43 -9.11
CA ASP A 119 -7.08 -23.07 -8.02
C ASP A 119 -8.12 -22.04 -8.46
N GLN A 120 -8.01 -21.53 -9.69
CA GLN A 120 -9.02 -20.69 -10.32
C GLN A 120 -10.17 -21.56 -10.87
N LYS A 121 -10.85 -22.33 -10.00
CA LYS A 121 -12.18 -22.83 -10.33
C LYS A 121 -13.11 -21.63 -10.40
N VAL A 122 -13.48 -21.29 -11.64
CA VAL A 122 -14.51 -20.34 -12.07
C VAL A 122 -15.64 -20.21 -11.03
N GLY A 123 -15.52 -19.20 -10.19
CA GLY A 123 -16.57 -18.70 -9.31
C GLY A 123 -16.95 -17.32 -9.79
N SER A 124 -17.76 -17.27 -10.84
CA SER A 124 -18.47 -16.07 -11.24
C SER A 124 -19.33 -15.63 -10.05
N ALA A 125 -18.89 -14.62 -9.28
CA ALA A 125 -19.74 -13.98 -8.31
C ALA A 125 -20.81 -13.19 -9.08
N VAL A 126 -21.94 -13.86 -9.28
CA VAL A 126 -23.21 -13.23 -9.63
C VAL A 126 -23.49 -12.17 -8.58
N MET A 127 -23.57 -10.90 -8.99
CA MET A 127 -24.21 -9.87 -8.20
C MET A 127 -25.70 -10.23 -8.11
N GLU A 128 -26.09 -11.00 -7.10
CA GLU A 128 -27.49 -11.16 -6.75
C GLU A 128 -27.92 -9.90 -5.99
N SER A 129 -28.69 -9.06 -6.69
CA SER A 129 -29.36 -7.92 -6.10
C SER A 129 -30.53 -8.44 -5.27
N GLU A 130 -30.37 -8.49 -3.95
CA GLU A 130 -31.51 -8.71 -3.07
C GLU A 130 -32.46 -7.50 -3.16
N LYS A 131 -33.61 -7.77 -3.78
CA LYS A 131 -34.77 -6.91 -3.85
C LYS A 131 -35.42 -6.86 -2.46
N LEU A 132 -35.05 -5.86 -1.65
CA LEU A 132 -35.79 -5.53 -0.42
C LEU A 132 -37.20 -5.05 -0.81
N ARG A 133 -38.19 -5.92 -0.57
CA ARG A 133 -39.60 -5.54 -0.43
C ARG A 133 -39.78 -4.89 0.95
N GLY A 134 -40.30 -3.68 0.94
CA GLY A 134 -41.00 -3.01 2.04
C GLY A 134 -42.04 -2.10 1.41
#